data_AF-A0A419DJN4-F1
#
_entry.id   AF-A0A419DJN4-F1
#
_cell.length_a   1.000
_cell.length_b   1.000
_cell.length_c   1.000
_cell.angle_alpha   90.00
_cell.angle_beta   90.00
_cell.angle_gamma   90.00
#
_symmetry.space_group_name_H-M   'P 1'
#
loop_
_entity.id
_entity.type
_entity.pdbx_description
1 polymer ?
#
loop_
_entity_poly.entity_id
_entity_poly.type
_entity_poly.pdbx_seq_one_letter_code
_entity_poly.pdbx_strand_id
1 'polypeptide(L)'
;MIDYFKKDEINWTIVSIMLLIMLIILIVEFSYKRNKEESDEISQKTLYDDEIAESQLYRVINGLHQINIELVIIIDELDKIEEETEINSFISELKPLLLNGKTNFVLIFGQKMLYKYLMADIEEDNLVKSIFTRNIHISLPSSEIFEDYFYSLIKDSQYDTDLIEQYIQANILSSNRVLRKFIGIVRNDIFFDTNGNAVLNIGSDINLLKTNAQISKIIRQIEKEKISSEKSVFSEVEQDFLVYFLYITINKIKRMRHIDFNIEDILIENDISKNTFMNLFYESIKKHTETLIEQLVQNKILVNLYSSEISDESYTEELPRYKWSDNVTIENKYNLSSPFIFFLNEYILFEKWIRDFSKSKYILGSESKNRPSAIFLIMRDLHQKEVISSKLFSDFKRFNDLRNQIAHGMNVTDDLNNEVRDVTNQFISFQTFIFEKMMISLLYKINSKNSQYDRMKDFKGYPAISDILFEFRLVNSNQSKKLLDTYSRILHENEEIKEMRVLIFSPTFLSKSESEKINKYNNPKLKIKVISSLANTDYEEFLTV
;
A
#
# COMPACT_ATOMS: atom_id res chain seq x y z
N MET A 1 34.13 65.53 14.29
CA MET A 1 34.69 64.16 14.32
C MET A 1 36.22 64.14 14.52
N ILE A 2 36.94 65.25 14.32
CA ILE A 2 38.40 65.33 14.59
C ILE A 2 38.72 65.73 16.05
N ASP A 3 37.81 66.39 16.78
CA ASP A 3 38.03 66.75 18.19
C ASP A 3 37.78 65.61 19.20
N TYR A 4 37.30 64.44 18.75
CA TYR A 4 37.09 63.27 19.61
C TYR A 4 38.34 62.37 19.76
N PHE A 5 39.41 62.66 19.01
CA PHE A 5 40.62 61.83 18.99
C PHE A 5 41.73 62.26 19.96
N LYS A 6 41.46 63.25 20.83
CA LYS A 6 42.48 63.84 21.72
C LYS A 6 42.40 63.42 23.19
N LYS A 7 41.75 62.30 23.53
CA LYS A 7 41.87 61.71 24.86
C LYS A 7 41.88 60.19 24.81
N ASP A 8 42.97 59.68 25.37
CA ASP A 8 43.41 58.31 25.62
C ASP A 8 42.41 57.15 25.55
N GLU A 9 42.96 56.04 25.04
CA GLU A 9 42.45 54.66 24.97
C GLU A 9 41.42 54.35 23.87
N ILE A 10 41.86 54.45 22.61
CA ILE A 10 41.24 53.64 21.55
C ILE A 10 41.48 52.17 21.91
N ASN A 11 40.42 51.49 22.31
CA ASN A 11 40.47 50.08 22.60
C ASN A 11 40.66 49.30 21.29
N TRP A 12 41.92 49.02 20.96
CA TRP A 12 42.34 48.34 19.73
C TRP A 12 41.66 46.99 19.51
N THR A 13 41.16 46.35 20.57
CA THR A 13 40.35 45.13 20.45
C THR A 13 39.03 45.38 19.75
N ILE A 14 38.34 46.49 20.06
CA ILE A 14 37.06 46.86 19.43
C ILE A 14 37.28 47.18 17.95
N VAL A 15 38.35 47.91 17.63
CA VAL A 15 38.71 48.24 16.23
C VAL A 15 39.02 46.96 15.44
N SER A 16 39.74 46.02 16.06
CA SER A 16 40.07 44.74 15.42
C SER A 16 38.83 43.87 15.18
N ILE A 17 37.89 43.86 16.14
CA ILE A 17 36.60 43.16 15.98
C ILE A 17 35.75 43.80 14.88
N MET A 18 35.68 45.14 14.82
CA MET A 18 34.95 45.82 13.75
C MET A 18 35.57 45.55 12.37
N LEU A 19 36.89 45.55 12.26
CA LEU A 19 37.59 45.19 11.02
C LEU A 19 37.32 43.74 10.61
N LEU A 20 37.32 42.80 11.57
CA LEU A 20 37.00 41.40 11.30
C LEU A 20 35.56 41.24 10.80
N ILE A 21 34.60 41.90 11.45
CA ILE A 21 33.19 41.88 11.03
C ILE A 21 33.06 42.47 9.62
N MET A 22 33.72 43.58 9.34
CA MET A 22 33.69 44.20 8.00
C MET A 22 34.30 43.28 6.94
N LEU A 23 35.38 42.57 7.27
CA LEU A 23 36.01 41.61 6.38
C LEU A 23 35.10 40.40 6.10
N ILE A 24 34.42 39.90 7.13
CA ILE A 24 33.45 38.79 7.00
C ILE A 24 32.28 39.22 6.11
N ILE A 25 31.74 40.43 6.31
CA ILE A 25 30.66 40.97 5.46
C ILE A 25 31.12 41.08 4.01
N LEU A 26 32.34 41.59 3.77
CA LEU A 26 32.93 41.68 2.43
C LEU A 26 33.09 40.30 1.77
N ILE A 27 33.57 39.30 2.50
CA ILE A 27 33.73 37.93 1.99
C ILE A 27 32.37 37.32 1.62
N VAL A 28 31.35 37.54 2.45
CA VAL A 28 29.98 37.04 2.19
C VAL A 28 29.37 37.74 0.97
N GLU A 29 29.48 39.06 0.85
CA GLU A 29 28.99 39.80 -0.32
C GLU A 29 29.71 39.36 -1.61
N PHE A 30 31.02 39.14 -1.55
CA PHE A 30 31.82 38.72 -2.69
C PHE A 30 31.46 37.29 -3.13
N SER A 31 31.24 36.38 -2.16
CA SER A 31 30.77 35.02 -2.46
C SER A 31 29.36 35.01 -3.05
N TYR A 32 28.48 35.90 -2.59
CA TYR A 32 27.12 36.01 -3.11
C TYR A 32 27.09 36.56 -4.54
N LYS A 33 27.89 37.59 -4.84
CA LYS A 33 28.01 38.14 -6.20
C LYS A 33 28.57 37.12 -7.18
N ARG A 34 29.63 36.39 -6.79
CA ARG A 34 30.24 35.38 -7.66
C ARG A 34 29.31 34.21 -7.97
N ASN A 35 28.57 33.72 -6.97
CA ASN A 35 27.59 32.64 -7.19
C ASN A 35 26.43 33.12 -8.09
N LYS A 36 26.05 34.39 -8.01
CA LYS A 36 25.01 34.99 -8.85
C LYS A 36 25.50 35.17 -10.30
N GLU A 37 26.73 35.64 -10.50
CA GLU A 37 27.32 35.78 -11.84
C GLU A 37 27.53 34.41 -12.51
N GLU A 38 27.99 33.38 -11.78
CA GLU A 38 28.08 32.01 -12.31
C GLU A 38 26.70 31.43 -12.67
N SER A 39 25.65 31.68 -11.86
CA SER A 39 24.28 31.24 -12.21
C SER A 39 23.68 32.00 -13.40
N ASP A 40 23.95 33.31 -13.50
CA ASP A 40 23.46 34.15 -14.59
C ASP A 40 24.17 33.79 -15.92
N GLU A 41 25.46 33.43 -15.89
CA GLU A 41 26.20 33.01 -17.08
C GLU A 41 25.82 31.58 -17.55
N ILE A 42 25.54 30.66 -16.61
CA ILE A 42 25.02 29.32 -16.93
C ILE A 42 23.62 29.44 -17.55
N SER A 43 22.74 30.26 -16.96
CA SER A 43 21.37 30.46 -17.49
C SER A 43 21.35 31.14 -18.87
N GLN A 44 22.27 32.10 -19.13
CA GLN A 44 22.42 32.69 -20.46
C GLN A 44 22.92 31.68 -21.49
N LYS A 45 23.91 30.84 -21.16
CA LYS A 45 24.40 29.82 -22.11
C LYS A 45 23.33 28.79 -22.47
N THR A 46 22.53 28.34 -21.50
CA THR A 46 21.42 27.41 -21.79
C THR A 46 20.34 28.04 -22.65
N LEU A 47 19.98 29.31 -22.41
CA LEU A 47 19.02 30.05 -23.24
C LEU A 47 19.46 30.15 -24.71
N TYR A 48 20.74 30.44 -24.95
CA TYR A 48 21.27 30.53 -26.31
C TYR A 48 21.26 29.17 -27.03
N ASP A 49 21.55 28.07 -26.34
CA ASP A 49 21.53 26.73 -26.94
C ASP A 49 20.09 26.27 -27.24
N ASP A 50 19.12 26.61 -26.39
CA ASP A 50 17.70 26.29 -26.59
C ASP A 50 17.11 27.04 -27.80
N GLU A 51 17.40 28.33 -27.95
CA GLU A 51 16.97 29.13 -29.12
C GLU A 51 17.57 28.58 -30.43
N ILE A 52 18.84 28.16 -30.40
CA ILE A 52 19.50 27.55 -31.56
C ILE A 52 18.86 26.21 -31.90
N ALA A 53 18.59 25.36 -30.90
CA ALA A 53 17.96 24.06 -31.09
C ALA A 53 16.54 24.22 -31.69
N GLU A 54 15.75 25.15 -31.18
CA GLU A 54 14.41 25.47 -31.70
C GLU A 54 14.48 25.96 -33.16
N SER A 55 15.41 26.86 -33.47
CA SER A 55 15.63 27.36 -34.83
C SER A 55 16.00 26.25 -35.82
N GLN A 56 16.87 25.32 -35.40
CA GLN A 56 17.26 24.16 -36.22
C GLN A 56 16.07 23.21 -36.45
N LEU A 57 15.27 22.96 -35.41
CA LEU A 57 14.08 22.13 -35.51
C LEU A 57 13.09 22.72 -36.52
N TYR A 58 12.80 24.02 -36.45
CA TYR A 58 11.94 24.69 -37.43
C TYR A 58 12.51 24.63 -38.85
N ARG A 59 13.83 24.77 -39.01
CA ARG A 59 14.47 24.65 -40.32
C ARG A 59 14.25 23.26 -40.92
N VAL A 60 14.38 22.21 -40.12
CA VAL A 60 14.15 20.81 -40.54
C VAL A 60 12.68 20.61 -40.91
N ILE A 61 11.74 21.03 -40.06
CA ILE A 61 10.29 20.91 -40.31
C ILE A 61 9.91 21.63 -41.61
N ASN A 62 10.41 22.85 -41.80
CA ASN A 62 10.16 23.63 -43.01
C ASN A 62 10.74 22.94 -44.26
N GLY A 63 11.94 22.38 -44.16
CA GLY A 63 12.57 21.64 -45.25
C GLY A 63 11.77 20.40 -45.64
N LEU A 64 11.30 19.62 -44.67
CA LEU A 64 10.44 18.45 -44.89
C LEU A 64 9.12 18.83 -45.55
N HIS A 65 8.51 19.93 -45.08
CA HIS A 65 7.27 20.44 -45.66
C HIS A 65 7.44 20.90 -47.12
N GLN A 66 8.55 21.58 -47.45
CA GLN A 66 8.86 22.02 -48.81
C GLN A 66 9.01 20.86 -49.82
N ILE A 67 9.39 19.68 -49.35
CA ILE A 67 9.49 18.46 -50.17
C ILE A 67 8.25 17.56 -50.04
N ASN A 68 7.13 18.07 -49.52
CA ASN A 68 5.87 17.36 -49.32
C ASN A 68 5.99 16.08 -48.46
N ILE A 69 6.89 16.07 -47.47
CA ILE A 69 6.93 15.01 -46.47
C ILE A 69 6.06 15.44 -45.28
N GLU A 70 5.08 14.59 -44.96
CA GLU A 70 4.23 14.77 -43.79
C GLU A 70 4.98 14.39 -42.52
N LEU A 71 4.92 15.26 -41.51
CA LEU A 71 5.54 15.01 -40.21
C LEU A 71 4.47 14.63 -39.18
N VAL A 72 4.63 13.44 -38.58
CA VAL A 72 3.85 12.97 -37.44
C VAL A 72 4.76 12.91 -36.22
N ILE A 73 4.40 13.63 -35.16
CA ILE A 73 5.13 13.59 -33.88
C ILE A 73 4.38 12.66 -32.93
N ILE A 74 5.10 11.70 -32.35
CA ILE A 74 4.56 10.75 -31.39
C ILE A 74 5.22 11.00 -30.04
N ILE A 75 4.39 11.19 -29.02
CA ILE A 75 4.81 11.37 -27.62
C ILE A 75 4.17 10.25 -26.83
N ASP A 76 4.98 9.27 -26.44
CA ASP A 76 4.53 8.14 -25.63
C ASP A 76 4.78 8.40 -24.13
N GLU A 77 3.97 7.80 -23.28
CA GLU A 77 4.10 7.82 -21.82
C GLU A 77 4.19 9.22 -21.17
N LEU A 78 3.51 10.22 -21.74
CA LEU A 78 3.47 11.59 -21.18
C LEU A 78 2.87 11.60 -19.75
N ASP A 79 2.06 10.60 -19.41
CA ASP A 79 1.47 10.40 -18.09
C ASP A 79 2.42 9.84 -17.01
N LYS A 80 3.70 9.63 -17.34
CA LYS A 80 4.76 9.34 -16.36
C LYS A 80 5.26 10.58 -15.62
N ILE A 81 5.03 11.76 -16.17
CA ILE A 81 5.30 13.02 -15.49
C ILE A 81 4.28 13.15 -14.35
N GLU A 82 4.76 13.14 -13.10
CA GLU A 82 3.89 13.14 -11.92
C GLU A 82 3.32 14.53 -11.63
N GLU A 83 4.13 15.56 -11.87
CA GLU A 83 3.79 16.96 -11.64
C GLU A 83 2.97 17.53 -12.81
N GLU A 84 1.79 18.05 -12.50
CA GLU A 84 0.89 18.63 -13.50
C GLU A 84 1.46 19.90 -14.14
N THR A 85 2.23 20.67 -13.37
CA THR A 85 2.92 21.87 -13.83
C THR A 85 3.94 21.56 -14.92
N GLU A 86 4.66 20.44 -14.81
CA GLU A 86 5.64 19.99 -15.80
C GLU A 86 4.96 19.53 -17.09
N ILE A 87 3.85 18.80 -16.99
CA ILE A 87 3.03 18.43 -18.16
C ILE A 87 2.54 19.70 -18.87
N ASN A 88 2.03 20.67 -18.13
CA ASN A 88 1.52 21.92 -18.70
C ASN A 88 2.64 22.77 -19.33
N SER A 89 3.85 22.79 -18.75
CA SER A 89 5.03 23.44 -19.34
C SER A 89 5.40 22.77 -20.66
N PHE A 90 5.56 21.44 -20.65
CA PHE A 90 5.90 20.68 -21.83
C PHE A 90 4.88 20.85 -22.97
N ILE A 91 3.59 20.78 -22.65
CA ILE A 91 2.54 21.02 -23.64
C ILE A 91 2.59 22.47 -24.15
N SER A 92 2.91 23.45 -23.29
CA SER A 92 3.06 24.85 -23.70
C SER A 92 4.26 25.07 -24.63
N GLU A 93 5.37 24.39 -24.39
CA GLU A 93 6.56 24.37 -25.25
C GLU A 93 6.31 23.69 -26.59
N LEU A 94 5.42 22.70 -26.64
CA LEU A 94 5.01 22.07 -27.89
C LEU A 94 4.03 22.93 -28.71
N LYS A 95 3.33 23.87 -28.08
CA LYS A 95 2.28 24.67 -28.72
C LYS A 95 2.76 25.43 -29.98
N PRO A 96 3.94 26.07 -30.00
CA PRO A 96 4.48 26.67 -31.22
C PRO A 96 4.69 25.67 -32.37
N LEU A 97 5.19 24.47 -32.07
CA LEU A 97 5.34 23.39 -33.05
C LEU A 97 3.98 22.94 -33.59
N LEU A 98 3.01 22.76 -32.69
CA LEU A 98 1.63 22.35 -33.01
C LEU A 98 0.91 23.36 -33.91
N LEU A 99 1.13 24.67 -33.69
CA LEU A 99 0.42 25.75 -34.38
C LEU A 99 1.09 26.19 -35.69
N ASN A 100 2.32 25.75 -35.99
CA ASN A 100 3.05 26.12 -37.21
C ASN A 100 2.36 25.62 -38.51
N GLY A 101 1.38 24.71 -38.42
CA GLY A 101 0.61 24.23 -39.56
C GLY A 101 1.41 23.40 -40.58
N LYS A 102 2.68 23.10 -40.27
CA LYS A 102 3.62 22.29 -41.08
C LYS A 102 3.89 20.93 -40.47
N THR A 103 3.48 20.72 -39.22
CA THR A 103 3.32 19.42 -38.58
C THR A 103 1.91 18.93 -38.84
N ASN A 104 1.75 17.71 -39.35
CA ASN A 104 0.45 17.21 -39.78
C ASN A 104 -0.34 16.65 -38.59
N PHE A 105 0.33 15.92 -37.69
CA PHE A 105 -0.30 15.30 -36.52
C PHE A 105 0.65 15.26 -35.33
N VAL A 106 0.08 15.43 -34.14
CA VAL A 106 0.75 15.09 -32.88
C VAL A 106 -0.12 14.09 -32.14
N LEU A 107 0.47 12.93 -31.87
CA LEU A 107 -0.17 11.83 -31.17
C LEU A 107 0.44 11.73 -29.78
N ILE A 108 -0.41 11.83 -28.76
CA ILE A 108 -0.01 11.65 -27.37
C ILE A 108 -0.65 10.38 -26.85
N PHE A 109 0.16 9.50 -26.27
CA PHE A 109 -0.28 8.26 -25.66
C PHE A 109 -0.12 8.35 -24.14
N GLY A 110 -1.16 7.95 -23.42
CA GLY A 110 -1.16 7.94 -21.96
C GLY A 110 -2.55 7.72 -21.38
N GLN A 111 -2.68 6.75 -20.48
CA GLN A 111 -3.95 6.42 -19.84
C GLN A 111 -4.39 7.54 -18.89
N LYS A 112 -3.48 8.08 -18.07
CA LYS A 112 -3.87 9.17 -17.16
C LYS A 112 -4.16 10.47 -17.91
N MET A 113 -3.49 10.71 -19.03
CA MET A 113 -3.78 11.87 -19.89
C MET A 113 -5.18 11.80 -20.48
N LEU A 114 -5.64 10.61 -20.90
CA LEU A 114 -7.03 10.42 -21.32
C LEU A 114 -8.01 10.72 -20.17
N TYR A 115 -7.74 10.24 -18.97
CA TYR A 115 -8.58 10.53 -17.80
C TYR A 115 -8.61 12.03 -17.50
N LYS A 116 -7.46 12.71 -17.50
CA LYS A 116 -7.39 14.17 -17.37
C LYS A 116 -8.20 14.89 -18.45
N TYR A 117 -8.08 14.47 -19.71
CA TYR A 117 -8.88 15.03 -20.81
C TYR A 117 -10.38 14.89 -20.55
N LEU A 118 -10.85 13.73 -20.09
CA LEU A 118 -12.26 13.49 -19.77
C LEU A 118 -12.72 14.31 -18.55
N MET A 119 -11.84 14.55 -17.59
CA MET A 119 -12.14 15.38 -16.40
C MET A 119 -12.08 16.88 -16.68
N ALA A 120 -11.46 17.29 -17.77
CA ALA A 120 -11.28 18.70 -18.13
C ALA A 120 -12.62 19.43 -18.43
N ASP A 121 -13.76 18.73 -18.52
CA ASP A 121 -15.12 19.33 -18.53
C ASP A 121 -15.57 19.88 -17.17
N ILE A 122 -14.89 19.46 -16.11
CA ILE A 122 -15.23 19.83 -14.73
C ILE A 122 -14.36 21.02 -14.26
N GLU A 123 -13.21 21.25 -14.90
CA GLU A 123 -12.25 22.32 -14.56
C GLU A 123 -12.32 23.47 -15.58
N GLU A 124 -12.48 24.70 -15.11
CA GLU A 124 -12.38 25.91 -15.95
C GLU A 124 -10.94 26.09 -16.46
N ASP A 125 -10.79 26.50 -17.73
CA ASP A 125 -9.50 26.80 -18.40
C ASP A 125 -8.47 25.65 -18.51
N ASN A 126 -8.93 24.42 -18.74
CA ASN A 126 -8.01 23.30 -18.91
C ASN A 126 -7.29 23.32 -20.30
N LEU A 127 -5.98 23.56 -20.26
CA LEU A 127 -5.08 23.64 -21.42
C LEU A 127 -5.13 22.41 -22.33
N VAL A 128 -5.33 21.21 -21.76
CA VAL A 128 -5.36 19.93 -22.47
C VAL A 128 -6.45 19.92 -23.55
N LYS A 129 -7.64 20.43 -23.26
CA LYS A 129 -8.74 20.51 -24.25
C LYS A 129 -8.50 21.51 -25.37
N SER A 130 -7.77 22.59 -25.08
CA SER A 130 -7.49 23.62 -26.08
C SER A 130 -6.51 23.16 -27.16
N ILE A 131 -5.79 22.06 -26.89
CA ILE A 131 -4.67 21.58 -27.71
C ILE A 131 -5.00 20.29 -28.45
N PHE A 132 -5.77 19.38 -27.85
CA PHE A 132 -6.15 18.13 -28.49
C PHE A 132 -7.51 18.24 -29.17
N THR A 133 -7.53 18.04 -30.48
CA THR A 133 -8.74 18.14 -31.31
C THR A 133 -9.55 16.85 -31.37
N ARG A 134 -8.92 15.70 -31.05
CA ARG A 134 -9.55 14.38 -31.02
C ARG A 134 -8.95 13.54 -29.90
N ASN A 135 -9.79 12.74 -29.26
CA ASN A 135 -9.34 11.60 -28.47
C ASN A 135 -9.64 10.31 -29.25
N ILE A 136 -8.78 9.31 -29.06
CA ILE A 136 -9.02 7.96 -29.57
C ILE A 136 -8.80 7.03 -28.39
N HIS A 137 -9.88 6.39 -27.94
CA HIS A 137 -9.81 5.32 -26.96
C HIS A 137 -9.36 4.02 -27.62
N ILE A 138 -8.40 3.34 -27.02
CA ILE A 138 -7.99 1.99 -27.43
C ILE A 138 -8.64 1.02 -26.44
N SER A 139 -9.70 0.35 -26.87
CA SER A 139 -10.50 -0.49 -26.00
C SER A 139 -9.75 -1.72 -25.48
N LEU A 140 -10.14 -2.18 -24.30
CA LEU A 140 -9.61 -3.40 -23.71
C LEU A 140 -9.96 -4.60 -24.63
N PRO A 141 -8.98 -5.39 -25.11
CA PRO A 141 -9.24 -6.41 -26.12
C PRO A 141 -10.24 -7.45 -25.62
N SER A 142 -11.19 -7.89 -26.44
CA SER A 142 -12.13 -8.95 -26.05
C SER A 142 -11.43 -10.31 -25.92
N SER A 143 -12.03 -11.27 -25.21
CA SER A 143 -11.44 -12.62 -25.05
C SER A 143 -11.14 -13.29 -26.39
N GLU A 144 -11.98 -13.04 -27.39
CA GLU A 144 -11.85 -13.58 -28.75
C GLU A 144 -10.52 -13.14 -29.39
N ILE A 145 -10.04 -11.91 -29.15
CA ILE A 145 -8.75 -11.43 -29.69
C ILE A 145 -7.58 -12.24 -29.11
N PHE A 146 -7.64 -12.63 -27.83
CA PHE A 146 -6.60 -13.45 -27.21
C PHE A 146 -6.63 -14.89 -27.74
N GLU A 147 -7.82 -15.44 -27.92
CA GLU A 147 -8.05 -16.76 -28.50
C GLU A 147 -7.53 -16.81 -29.94
N ASP A 148 -7.93 -15.86 -30.78
CA ASP A 148 -7.48 -15.73 -32.18
C ASP A 148 -5.97 -15.61 -32.27
N TYR A 149 -5.36 -14.75 -31.42
CA TYR A 149 -3.91 -14.63 -31.36
C TYR A 149 -3.26 -15.96 -31.00
N PHE A 150 -3.74 -16.63 -29.95
CA PHE A 150 -3.14 -17.87 -29.49
C PHE A 150 -3.28 -19.00 -30.53
N TYR A 151 -4.46 -19.17 -31.12
CA TYR A 151 -4.68 -20.17 -32.17
C TYR A 151 -3.90 -19.86 -33.46
N SER A 152 -3.58 -18.60 -33.74
CA SER A 152 -2.67 -18.26 -34.84
C SER A 152 -1.23 -18.76 -34.64
N LEU A 153 -0.83 -19.05 -33.40
CA LEU A 153 0.52 -19.55 -33.07
C LEU A 153 0.62 -21.08 -33.13
N ILE A 154 -0.48 -21.79 -32.89
CA ILE A 154 -0.51 -23.25 -32.85
C ILE A 154 -0.80 -23.79 -34.25
N LYS A 155 0.05 -24.71 -34.71
CA LYS A 155 -0.10 -25.37 -36.03
C LYS A 155 -0.68 -26.77 -35.95
N ASP A 156 -0.59 -27.42 -34.78
CA ASP A 156 -1.11 -28.77 -34.58
C ASP A 156 -2.62 -28.76 -34.40
N SER A 157 -3.31 -29.71 -35.02
CA SER A 157 -4.77 -29.89 -34.90
C SER A 157 -5.18 -30.91 -33.82
N GLN A 158 -4.20 -31.52 -33.15
CA GLN A 158 -4.43 -32.56 -32.14
C GLN A 158 -3.91 -32.08 -30.77
N TYR A 159 -4.70 -31.26 -30.10
CA TYR A 159 -4.46 -30.83 -28.72
C TYR A 159 -5.73 -31.02 -27.87
N ASP A 160 -5.55 -31.08 -26.56
CA ASP A 160 -6.65 -31.07 -25.60
C ASP A 160 -7.29 -29.67 -25.58
N THR A 161 -8.45 -29.53 -26.22
CA THR A 161 -9.17 -28.26 -26.33
C THR A 161 -9.56 -27.68 -24.97
N ASP A 162 -9.92 -28.52 -23.99
CA ASP A 162 -10.36 -28.06 -22.67
C ASP A 162 -9.17 -27.50 -21.88
N LEU A 163 -8.02 -28.18 -21.95
CA LEU A 163 -6.78 -27.71 -21.32
C LEU A 163 -6.30 -26.41 -21.95
N ILE A 164 -6.36 -26.30 -23.27
CA ILE A 164 -5.98 -25.09 -24.01
C ILE A 164 -6.90 -23.92 -23.66
N GLU A 165 -8.22 -24.14 -23.61
CA GLU A 165 -9.17 -23.11 -23.20
C GLU A 165 -8.88 -22.63 -21.77
N GLN A 166 -8.63 -23.56 -20.84
CA GLN A 166 -8.26 -23.22 -19.46
C GLN A 166 -6.95 -22.42 -19.41
N TYR A 167 -5.96 -22.81 -20.21
CA TYR A 167 -4.68 -22.10 -20.30
C TYR A 167 -4.87 -20.66 -20.83
N ILE A 168 -5.60 -20.48 -21.93
CA ILE A 168 -5.89 -19.16 -22.50
C ILE A 168 -6.61 -18.30 -21.45
N GLN A 169 -7.68 -18.81 -20.83
CA GLN A 169 -8.46 -18.05 -19.85
C GLN A 169 -7.66 -17.71 -18.59
N ALA A 170 -6.82 -18.64 -18.11
CA ALA A 170 -5.92 -18.37 -16.99
C ALA A 170 -4.90 -17.28 -17.33
N ASN A 171 -4.42 -17.23 -18.57
CA ASN A 171 -3.47 -16.22 -19.03
C ASN A 171 -4.10 -14.86 -19.33
N ILE A 172 -5.37 -14.82 -19.76
CA ILE A 172 -6.16 -13.58 -19.81
C ILE A 172 -6.24 -12.97 -18.41
N LEU A 173 -6.54 -13.77 -17.39
CA LEU A 173 -6.52 -13.33 -16.00
C LEU A 173 -5.15 -12.82 -15.56
N SER A 174 -4.09 -13.61 -15.77
CA SER A 174 -2.72 -13.29 -15.33
C SER A 174 -2.13 -12.06 -16.03
N SER A 175 -2.58 -11.76 -17.25
CA SER A 175 -2.16 -10.59 -18.02
C SER A 175 -2.96 -9.32 -17.67
N ASN A 176 -3.97 -9.41 -16.79
CA ASN A 176 -4.98 -8.37 -16.57
C ASN A 176 -5.62 -7.91 -17.89
N ARG A 177 -5.83 -8.84 -18.81
CA ARG A 177 -6.37 -8.57 -20.15
C ARG A 177 -5.56 -7.55 -20.96
N VAL A 178 -4.25 -7.49 -20.73
CA VAL A 178 -3.31 -6.71 -21.56
C VAL A 178 -2.63 -7.64 -22.56
N LEU A 179 -2.92 -7.46 -23.85
CA LEU A 179 -2.41 -8.34 -24.92
C LEU A 179 -0.88 -8.46 -24.92
N ARG A 180 -0.15 -7.35 -24.73
CA ARG A 180 1.33 -7.38 -24.63
C ARG A 180 1.82 -8.31 -23.51
N LYS A 181 1.16 -8.28 -22.34
CA LYS A 181 1.51 -9.15 -21.20
C LYS A 181 1.15 -10.60 -21.48
N PHE A 182 -0.01 -10.84 -22.09
CA PHE A 182 -0.44 -12.18 -22.51
C PHE A 182 0.57 -12.82 -23.47
N ILE A 183 0.99 -12.08 -24.51
CA ILE A 183 2.03 -12.52 -25.46
C ILE A 183 3.32 -12.88 -24.72
N GLY A 184 3.73 -12.03 -23.76
CA GLY A 184 4.91 -12.30 -22.93
C GLY A 184 4.80 -13.59 -22.13
N ILE A 185 3.65 -13.84 -21.50
CA ILE A 185 3.40 -15.07 -20.73
C ILE A 185 3.48 -16.29 -21.65
N VAL A 186 2.74 -16.29 -22.77
CA VAL A 186 2.74 -17.40 -23.73
C VAL A 186 4.14 -17.69 -24.26
N ARG A 187 4.92 -16.66 -24.59
CA ARG A 187 6.30 -16.83 -25.07
C ARG A 187 7.23 -17.43 -24.02
N ASN A 188 7.05 -17.08 -22.75
CA ASN A 188 7.87 -17.63 -21.67
C ASN A 188 7.60 -19.12 -21.43
N ASP A 189 6.41 -19.59 -21.79
CA ASP A 189 6.03 -21.00 -21.68
C ASP A 189 6.53 -21.83 -22.88
N ILE A 190 7.08 -21.20 -23.93
CA ILE A 190 7.62 -21.89 -25.11
C ILE A 190 9.08 -22.26 -24.85
N PHE A 191 9.42 -23.53 -25.10
CA PHE A 191 10.79 -24.03 -25.08
C PHE A 191 11.08 -24.84 -26.35
N PHE A 192 12.35 -25.12 -26.62
CA PHE A 192 12.75 -25.95 -27.76
C PHE A 192 13.01 -27.38 -27.29
N ASP A 193 12.39 -28.37 -27.94
CA ASP A 193 12.67 -29.78 -27.70
C ASP A 193 14.07 -30.17 -28.22
N THR A 194 14.47 -31.43 -28.00
CA THR A 194 15.76 -31.95 -28.46
C THR A 194 15.93 -31.95 -29.99
N ASN A 195 14.84 -31.84 -30.73
CA ASN A 195 14.82 -31.79 -32.18
C ASN A 195 14.79 -30.36 -32.72
N GLY A 196 14.77 -29.34 -31.84
CA GLY A 196 14.68 -27.94 -32.20
C GLY A 196 13.26 -27.47 -32.54
N ASN A 197 12.22 -28.27 -32.25
CA ASN A 197 10.84 -27.84 -32.41
C ASN A 197 10.43 -26.96 -31.22
N ALA A 198 9.68 -25.89 -31.49
CA ALA A 198 9.08 -25.08 -30.43
C ALA A 198 7.88 -25.83 -29.82
N VAL A 199 7.92 -26.05 -28.52
CA VAL A 199 6.89 -26.75 -27.73
C VAL A 199 6.39 -25.81 -26.64
N LEU A 200 5.08 -25.78 -26.43
CA LEU A 200 4.45 -25.02 -25.36
C LEU A 200 4.36 -25.87 -24.09
N ASN A 201 4.92 -25.39 -22.99
CA ASN A 201 4.79 -25.97 -21.66
C ASN A 201 3.54 -25.41 -20.95
N ILE A 202 2.42 -26.10 -21.08
CA ILE A 202 1.25 -25.81 -20.26
C ILE A 202 1.52 -26.43 -18.88
N GLY A 203 1.94 -25.59 -17.94
CA GLY A 203 2.53 -25.99 -16.65
C GLY A 203 1.80 -27.10 -15.89
N SER A 204 2.52 -27.77 -14.99
CA SER A 204 2.08 -29.01 -14.33
C SER A 204 0.88 -28.88 -13.38
N ASP A 205 0.50 -27.66 -12.97
CA ASP A 205 -0.58 -27.44 -12.01
C ASP A 205 -1.92 -27.13 -12.72
N ILE A 206 -2.58 -28.19 -13.14
CA ILE A 206 -3.89 -28.15 -13.82
C ILE A 206 -4.96 -27.50 -12.92
N ASN A 207 -4.89 -27.69 -11.59
CA ASN A 207 -5.87 -27.13 -10.66
C ASN A 207 -5.75 -25.60 -10.55
N LEU A 208 -4.53 -25.09 -10.60
CA LEU A 208 -4.27 -23.65 -10.67
C LEU A 208 -4.84 -23.06 -11.97
N LEU A 209 -4.58 -23.70 -13.12
CA LEU A 209 -5.12 -23.27 -14.40
C LEU A 209 -6.64 -23.24 -14.37
N LYS A 210 -7.28 -24.31 -13.90
CA LYS A 210 -8.73 -24.41 -13.76
C LYS A 210 -9.31 -23.32 -12.87
N THR A 211 -8.69 -23.07 -11.71
CA THR A 211 -9.07 -21.99 -10.79
C THR A 211 -9.04 -20.63 -11.51
N ASN A 212 -7.90 -20.30 -12.13
CA ASN A 212 -7.72 -19.01 -12.79
C ASN A 212 -8.67 -18.85 -13.98
N ALA A 213 -8.90 -19.91 -14.76
CA ALA A 213 -9.87 -19.92 -15.84
C ALA A 213 -11.29 -19.64 -15.34
N GLN A 214 -11.69 -20.25 -14.22
CA GLN A 214 -13.01 -20.01 -13.62
C GLN A 214 -13.16 -18.57 -13.15
N ILE A 215 -12.13 -17.99 -12.52
CA ILE A 215 -12.14 -16.56 -12.11
C ILE A 215 -12.25 -15.65 -13.35
N SER A 216 -11.51 -15.94 -14.43
CA SER A 216 -11.60 -15.20 -15.69
C SER A 216 -13.03 -15.22 -16.25
N LYS A 217 -13.67 -16.39 -16.25
CA LYS A 217 -15.06 -16.57 -16.71
C LYS A 217 -16.04 -15.76 -15.86
N ILE A 218 -15.86 -15.72 -14.53
CA ILE A 218 -16.67 -14.89 -13.62
C ILE A 218 -16.54 -13.39 -13.97
N ILE A 219 -15.32 -12.89 -14.18
CA ILE A 219 -15.13 -11.48 -14.59
C ILE A 219 -15.82 -11.19 -15.92
N ARG A 220 -15.68 -12.08 -16.91
CA ARG A 220 -16.32 -11.93 -18.23
C ARG A 220 -17.85 -11.93 -18.13
N GLN A 221 -18.41 -12.70 -17.19
CA GLN A 221 -19.85 -12.69 -16.92
C GLN A 221 -20.28 -11.34 -16.34
N ILE A 222 -19.58 -10.83 -15.33
CA ILE A 222 -19.87 -9.52 -14.71
C ILE A 222 -19.77 -8.39 -15.74
N GLU A 223 -18.74 -8.42 -16.59
CA GLU A 223 -18.61 -7.49 -17.71
C GLU A 223 -19.86 -7.50 -18.58
N LYS A 224 -20.26 -8.66 -19.11
CA LYS A 224 -21.40 -8.76 -20.03
C LYS A 224 -22.74 -8.41 -19.38
N GLU A 225 -22.99 -8.87 -18.16
CA GLU A 225 -24.30 -8.79 -17.52
C GLU A 225 -24.51 -7.50 -16.71
N LYS A 226 -23.44 -6.89 -16.18
CA LYS A 226 -23.54 -5.74 -15.26
C LYS A 226 -22.89 -4.48 -15.80
N ILE A 227 -21.71 -4.57 -16.43
CA ILE A 227 -20.99 -3.37 -16.89
C ILE A 227 -21.46 -2.98 -18.29
N SER A 228 -21.37 -3.89 -19.26
CA SER A 228 -21.74 -3.66 -20.66
C SER A 228 -23.25 -3.56 -20.88
N SER A 229 -24.07 -3.91 -19.90
CA SER A 229 -25.52 -3.69 -19.95
C SER A 229 -25.89 -2.25 -19.54
N GLU A 230 -25.03 -1.56 -18.81
CA GLU A 230 -25.20 -0.17 -18.34
C GLU A 230 -24.69 0.86 -19.37
N LYS A 231 -24.81 0.59 -20.69
CA LYS A 231 -24.32 1.48 -21.77
C LYS A 231 -24.92 2.89 -21.76
N SER A 232 -26.10 3.06 -21.15
CA SER A 232 -26.73 4.37 -21.00
C SER A 232 -26.07 5.21 -19.90
N VAL A 233 -25.31 4.58 -19.02
CA VAL A 233 -24.67 5.20 -17.85
C VAL A 233 -23.17 5.37 -18.07
N PHE A 234 -22.51 4.36 -18.64
CA PHE A 234 -21.06 4.36 -18.84
C PHE A 234 -20.67 4.38 -20.33
N SER A 235 -19.76 5.28 -20.67
CA SER A 235 -18.98 5.28 -21.90
C SER A 235 -18.04 4.07 -21.98
N GLU A 236 -17.53 3.77 -23.17
CA GLU A 236 -16.61 2.64 -23.39
C GLU A 236 -15.33 2.73 -22.53
N VAL A 237 -14.80 3.95 -22.34
CA VAL A 237 -13.62 4.20 -21.50
C VAL A 237 -13.88 3.79 -20.05
N GLU A 238 -15.05 4.14 -19.53
CA GLU A 238 -15.46 3.88 -18.15
C GLU A 238 -15.75 2.39 -17.94
N GLN A 239 -16.38 1.74 -18.92
CA GLN A 239 -16.59 0.29 -18.91
C GLN A 239 -15.26 -0.45 -18.84
N ASP A 240 -14.30 -0.11 -19.70
CA ASP A 240 -12.97 -0.73 -19.71
C ASP A 240 -12.21 -0.47 -18.41
N PHE A 241 -12.33 0.72 -17.84
CA PHE A 241 -11.76 1.05 -16.54
C PHE A 241 -12.32 0.16 -15.43
N LEU A 242 -13.64 0.00 -15.35
CA LEU A 242 -14.29 -0.84 -14.35
C LEU A 242 -13.91 -2.31 -14.52
N VAL A 243 -13.89 -2.83 -15.75
CA VAL A 243 -13.46 -4.19 -16.05
C VAL A 243 -12.00 -4.41 -15.65
N TYR A 244 -11.09 -3.50 -16.02
CA TYR A 244 -9.69 -3.58 -15.63
C TYR A 244 -9.53 -3.58 -14.10
N PHE A 245 -10.34 -2.79 -13.38
CA PHE A 245 -10.34 -2.78 -11.93
C PHE A 245 -10.69 -4.14 -11.33
N LEU A 246 -11.61 -4.91 -11.91
CA LEU A 246 -11.92 -6.28 -11.45
C LEU A 246 -10.69 -7.20 -11.51
N TYR A 247 -9.87 -7.11 -12.57
CA TYR A 247 -8.61 -7.86 -12.66
C TYR A 247 -7.61 -7.42 -11.58
N ILE A 248 -7.52 -6.12 -11.30
CA ILE A 248 -6.68 -5.60 -10.20
C ILE A 248 -7.18 -6.10 -8.84
N THR A 249 -8.50 -6.11 -8.62
CA THR A 249 -9.12 -6.64 -7.40
C THR A 249 -8.77 -8.11 -7.18
N ILE A 250 -8.85 -8.97 -8.20
CA ILE A 250 -8.41 -10.37 -8.06
C ILE A 250 -6.94 -10.46 -7.65
N ASN A 251 -6.06 -9.64 -8.22
CA ASN A 251 -4.65 -9.64 -7.83
C ASN A 251 -4.45 -9.21 -6.37
N LYS A 252 -5.24 -8.25 -5.87
CA LYS A 252 -5.24 -7.87 -4.45
C LYS A 252 -5.69 -9.04 -3.58
N ILE A 253 -6.81 -9.69 -3.92
CA ILE A 253 -7.33 -10.86 -3.20
C ILE A 253 -6.33 -12.03 -3.21
N LYS A 254 -5.64 -12.29 -4.33
CA LYS A 254 -4.59 -13.32 -4.43
C LYS A 254 -3.41 -13.03 -3.49
N ARG A 255 -3.07 -11.76 -3.26
CA ARG A 255 -2.02 -11.36 -2.29
C ARG A 255 -2.46 -11.63 -0.84
N MET A 256 -3.75 -11.53 -0.56
CA MET A 256 -4.36 -11.79 0.75
C MET A 256 -4.59 -13.28 1.04
N ARG A 257 -4.04 -14.21 0.25
CA ARG A 257 -4.39 -15.64 0.32
C ARG A 257 -4.28 -16.35 1.68
N HIS A 258 -3.51 -15.82 2.62
CA HIS A 258 -3.30 -16.40 3.96
C HIS A 258 -4.14 -15.79 5.06
N ILE A 259 -4.84 -14.70 4.73
CA ILE A 259 -5.62 -13.93 5.69
C ILE A 259 -7.05 -13.82 5.19
N ASP A 260 -7.96 -13.62 6.13
CA ASP A 260 -9.31 -13.21 5.82
C ASP A 260 -9.36 -11.70 5.55
N PHE A 261 -10.23 -11.28 4.65
CA PHE A 261 -10.34 -9.89 4.24
C PHE A 261 -11.80 -9.47 4.15
N ASN A 262 -12.06 -8.16 4.29
CA ASN A 262 -13.33 -7.57 3.89
C ASN A 262 -13.17 -6.73 2.61
N ILE A 263 -14.25 -6.14 2.13
CA ILE A 263 -14.23 -5.31 0.90
C ILE A 263 -13.35 -4.07 1.11
N GLU A 264 -13.40 -3.49 2.30
CA GLU A 264 -12.65 -2.29 2.66
C GLU A 264 -11.13 -2.53 2.63
N ASP A 265 -10.66 -3.73 2.95
CA ASP A 265 -9.26 -4.12 2.83
C ASP A 265 -8.78 -4.10 1.37
N ILE A 266 -9.68 -4.32 0.40
CA ILE A 266 -9.40 -4.24 -1.05
C ILE A 266 -9.46 -2.78 -1.53
N LEU A 267 -10.47 -2.05 -1.06
CA LEU A 267 -10.78 -0.67 -1.41
C LEU A 267 -10.07 0.32 -0.49
N ILE A 268 -8.74 0.28 -0.46
CA ILE A 268 -7.94 1.21 0.35
C ILE A 268 -8.21 2.66 -0.10
N GLU A 269 -8.96 3.40 0.74
CA GLU A 269 -9.45 4.74 0.47
C GLU A 269 -8.33 5.74 0.13
N ASN A 270 -7.13 5.56 0.71
CA ASN A 270 -5.96 6.39 0.43
C ASN A 270 -5.40 6.23 -1.00
N ASP A 271 -5.59 5.07 -1.64
CA ASP A 271 -5.13 4.85 -3.01
C ASP A 271 -6.14 5.41 -4.02
N ILE A 272 -7.42 5.35 -3.68
CA ILE A 272 -8.53 5.81 -4.53
C ILE A 272 -8.66 7.33 -4.46
N SER A 273 -8.59 7.92 -3.27
CA SER A 273 -8.73 9.38 -3.06
C SER A 273 -7.63 10.21 -3.71
N LYS A 274 -6.45 9.62 -3.97
CA LYS A 274 -5.35 10.28 -4.70
C LYS A 274 -5.58 10.38 -6.21
N ASN A 275 -6.50 9.59 -6.75
CA ASN A 275 -6.79 9.59 -8.17
C ASN A 275 -8.21 10.13 -8.40
N THR A 276 -8.32 11.37 -8.85
CA THR A 276 -9.59 12.07 -9.09
C THR A 276 -10.57 11.23 -9.93
N PHE A 277 -10.05 10.56 -10.96
CA PHE A 277 -10.86 9.68 -11.80
C PHE A 277 -11.38 8.46 -11.02
N MET A 278 -10.52 7.76 -10.27
CA MET A 278 -10.99 6.62 -9.44
C MET A 278 -12.00 7.03 -8.39
N ASN A 279 -11.84 8.21 -7.78
CA ASN A 279 -12.74 8.72 -6.76
C ASN A 279 -14.15 8.97 -7.32
N LEU A 280 -14.26 9.50 -8.54
CA LEU A 280 -15.57 9.71 -9.20
C LEU A 280 -16.32 8.40 -9.45
N PHE A 281 -15.60 7.31 -9.70
CA PHE A 281 -16.18 5.98 -9.92
C PHE A 281 -16.19 5.10 -8.67
N TYR A 282 -15.91 5.65 -7.47
CA TYR A 282 -15.76 4.84 -6.26
C TYR A 282 -16.98 3.96 -5.95
N GLU A 283 -18.19 4.51 -6.02
CA GLU A 283 -19.42 3.75 -5.77
C GLU A 283 -19.61 2.62 -6.80
N SER A 284 -19.31 2.89 -8.07
CA SER A 284 -19.35 1.88 -9.12
C SER A 284 -18.29 0.81 -8.90
N ILE A 285 -17.07 1.19 -8.52
CA ILE A 285 -15.98 0.27 -8.18
C ILE A 285 -16.40 -0.64 -7.01
N LYS A 286 -16.99 -0.05 -5.96
CA LYS A 286 -17.45 -0.78 -4.78
C LYS A 286 -18.54 -1.78 -5.15
N LYS A 287 -19.61 -1.34 -5.82
CA LYS A 287 -20.71 -2.18 -6.30
C LYS A 287 -20.22 -3.38 -7.14
N HIS A 288 -19.31 -3.14 -8.09
CA HIS A 288 -18.80 -4.23 -8.94
C HIS A 288 -17.81 -5.14 -8.21
N THR A 289 -17.08 -4.62 -7.21
CA THR A 289 -16.23 -5.44 -6.33
C THR A 289 -17.06 -6.34 -5.42
N GLU A 290 -18.15 -5.83 -4.84
CA GLU A 290 -19.14 -6.62 -4.09
C GLU A 290 -19.71 -7.73 -4.96
N THR A 291 -20.18 -7.38 -6.16
CA THR A 291 -20.71 -8.36 -7.13
C THR A 291 -19.68 -9.44 -7.47
N LEU A 292 -18.41 -9.05 -7.67
CA LEU A 292 -17.33 -10.00 -7.91
C LEU A 292 -17.14 -10.96 -6.73
N ILE A 293 -17.08 -10.47 -5.50
CA ILE A 293 -16.91 -11.30 -4.31
C ILE A 293 -18.09 -12.24 -4.13
N GLU A 294 -19.32 -11.77 -4.31
CA GLU A 294 -20.52 -12.60 -4.26
C GLU A 294 -20.46 -13.75 -5.28
N GLN A 295 -20.09 -13.45 -6.53
CA GLN A 295 -19.93 -14.45 -7.57
C GLN A 295 -18.81 -15.45 -7.25
N LEU A 296 -17.69 -15.00 -6.68
CA LEU A 296 -16.61 -15.88 -6.23
C LEU A 296 -17.05 -16.81 -5.10
N VAL A 297 -17.89 -16.33 -4.18
CA VAL A 297 -18.47 -17.16 -3.10
C VAL A 297 -19.48 -18.16 -3.67
N GLN A 298 -20.39 -17.74 -4.55
CA GLN A 298 -21.35 -18.62 -5.22
C GLN A 298 -20.66 -19.75 -5.99
N ASN A 299 -19.53 -19.44 -6.62
CA ASN A 299 -18.69 -20.39 -7.34
C ASN A 299 -17.74 -21.20 -6.46
N LYS A 300 -17.84 -21.09 -5.12
CA LYS A 300 -17.00 -21.77 -4.11
C LYS A 300 -15.50 -21.49 -4.24
N ILE A 301 -15.14 -20.36 -4.86
CA ILE A 301 -13.76 -19.88 -4.96
C ILE A 301 -13.35 -19.22 -3.63
N LEU A 302 -14.26 -18.44 -3.07
CA LEU A 302 -14.16 -17.86 -1.73
C LEU A 302 -15.17 -18.52 -0.80
N VAL A 303 -14.92 -18.39 0.50
CA VAL A 303 -15.82 -18.78 1.59
C VAL A 303 -16.13 -17.53 2.40
N ASN A 304 -17.43 -17.28 2.62
CA ASN A 304 -17.88 -16.29 3.59
C ASN A 304 -17.77 -16.89 5.00
N LEU A 305 -17.04 -16.22 5.89
CA LEU A 305 -16.81 -16.68 7.26
C LEU A 305 -18.00 -16.40 8.18
N TYR A 306 -18.93 -15.55 7.77
CA TYR A 306 -20.13 -15.18 8.52
C TYR A 306 -21.38 -15.55 7.71
N SER A 307 -21.76 -16.82 7.74
CA SER A 307 -23.06 -17.28 7.25
C SER A 307 -23.55 -18.52 8.01
N SER A 308 -23.51 -18.49 9.33
CA SER A 308 -24.23 -19.45 10.17
C SER A 308 -24.86 -18.73 11.36
N GLU A 309 -26.18 -18.55 11.28
CA GLU A 309 -27.13 -18.45 12.40
C GLU A 309 -26.57 -17.87 13.70
N ILE A 310 -26.67 -16.55 13.89
CA ILE A 310 -26.58 -15.94 15.22
C ILE A 310 -27.98 -15.44 15.57
N SER A 311 -28.69 -16.30 16.30
CA SER A 311 -29.65 -15.90 17.31
C SER A 311 -28.92 -15.19 18.45
N ASP A 312 -29.59 -14.18 18.99
CA ASP A 312 -29.35 -13.49 20.28
C ASP A 312 -28.30 -12.37 20.33
N GLU A 313 -28.83 -11.15 20.18
CA GLU A 313 -28.62 -9.97 21.03
C GLU A 313 -27.18 -9.66 21.49
N SER A 314 -26.31 -9.24 20.56
CA SER A 314 -25.36 -8.15 20.84
C SER A 314 -24.93 -7.48 19.53
N TYR A 315 -25.38 -6.24 19.35
CA TYR A 315 -25.11 -5.43 18.17
C TYR A 315 -23.67 -4.91 18.16
N THR A 316 -22.79 -5.65 17.50
CA THR A 316 -21.71 -5.03 16.72
C THR A 316 -21.81 -5.60 15.32
N GLU A 317 -22.22 -4.77 14.35
CA GLU A 317 -22.26 -5.13 12.92
C GLU A 317 -20.83 -5.42 12.45
N GLU A 318 -20.34 -6.64 12.67
CA GLU A 318 -19.08 -7.09 12.12
C GLU A 318 -19.24 -7.21 10.60
N LEU A 319 -18.43 -6.46 9.85
CA LEU A 319 -18.42 -6.49 8.39
C LEU A 319 -18.13 -7.92 7.88
N PRO A 320 -18.77 -8.37 6.80
CA PRO A 320 -18.57 -9.71 6.26
C PRO A 320 -17.12 -9.92 5.86
N ARG A 321 -16.55 -11.06 6.27
CA ARG A 321 -15.17 -11.45 5.97
C ARG A 321 -15.12 -12.68 5.08
N TYR A 322 -14.13 -12.69 4.19
CA TYR A 322 -13.96 -13.69 3.16
C TYR A 322 -12.56 -14.29 3.24
N LYS A 323 -12.46 -15.57 2.89
CA LYS A 323 -11.16 -16.24 2.68
C LYS A 323 -11.23 -17.13 1.44
N TRP A 324 -10.07 -17.56 0.95
CA TRP A 324 -10.01 -18.57 -0.09
C TRP A 324 -10.57 -19.91 0.38
N SER A 325 -11.28 -20.59 -0.52
CA SER A 325 -11.78 -21.94 -0.29
C SER A 325 -10.63 -22.95 -0.29
N ASP A 326 -10.69 -23.94 0.60
CA ASP A 326 -9.66 -24.97 0.74
C ASP A 326 -9.52 -25.85 -0.53
N ASN A 327 -10.52 -25.82 -1.41
CA ASN A 327 -10.55 -26.59 -2.66
C ASN A 327 -9.91 -25.86 -3.86
N VAL A 328 -9.35 -24.66 -3.64
CA VAL A 328 -8.86 -23.78 -4.69
C VAL A 328 -7.33 -23.76 -4.67
N THR A 329 -6.72 -23.80 -5.85
CA THR A 329 -5.26 -23.68 -5.99
C THR A 329 -4.90 -22.29 -6.51
N ILE A 330 -4.02 -21.59 -5.79
CA ILE A 330 -3.64 -20.20 -6.09
C ILE A 330 -2.14 -20.15 -6.36
N GLU A 331 -1.76 -19.40 -7.38
CA GLU A 331 -0.39 -19.29 -7.85
C GLU A 331 0.53 -18.87 -6.69
N ASN A 332 1.50 -19.72 -6.38
CA ASN A 332 2.54 -19.45 -5.42
C ASN A 332 3.64 -18.60 -6.08
N LYS A 333 3.24 -17.49 -6.73
CA LYS A 333 4.15 -16.62 -7.50
C LYS A 333 5.28 -16.06 -6.65
N TYR A 334 5.04 -16.05 -5.35
CA TYR A 334 6.05 -15.94 -4.33
C TYR A 334 6.09 -17.23 -3.54
N ASN A 335 7.23 -17.92 -3.57
CA ASN A 335 7.55 -18.93 -2.57
C ASN A 335 7.34 -18.30 -1.18
N LEU A 336 6.26 -18.65 -0.49
CA LEU A 336 5.99 -18.22 0.89
C LEU A 336 6.96 -18.82 1.91
N SER A 337 7.87 -19.68 1.46
CA SER A 337 9.07 -20.01 2.21
C SER A 337 10.02 -18.81 2.35
N SER A 338 9.83 -17.73 1.59
CA SER A 338 10.63 -16.50 1.65
C SER A 338 10.32 -15.72 2.94
N PRO A 339 11.26 -15.65 3.90
CA PRO A 339 11.08 -14.93 5.16
C PRO A 339 10.75 -13.45 4.98
N PHE A 340 11.10 -12.88 3.82
CA PHE A 340 10.81 -11.49 3.43
C PHE A 340 9.33 -11.16 3.37
N ILE A 341 8.52 -12.03 2.79
CA ILE A 341 7.08 -11.78 2.63
C ILE A 341 6.37 -11.96 3.95
N PHE A 342 6.79 -12.95 4.74
CA PHE A 342 6.30 -13.13 6.09
C PHE A 342 6.59 -11.90 6.95
N PHE A 343 7.83 -11.40 6.92
CA PHE A 343 8.21 -10.15 7.57
C PHE A 343 7.36 -8.95 7.13
N LEU A 344 7.17 -8.76 5.82
CA LEU A 344 6.37 -7.63 5.30
C LEU A 344 4.91 -7.71 5.76
N ASN A 345 4.31 -8.91 5.75
CA ASN A 345 2.95 -9.10 6.22
C ASN A 345 2.84 -8.77 7.72
N GLU A 346 3.75 -9.29 8.55
CA GLU A 346 3.80 -8.96 9.97
C GLU A 346 3.98 -7.46 10.20
N TYR A 347 4.81 -6.80 9.37
CA TYR A 347 5.04 -5.37 9.46
C TYR A 347 3.79 -4.56 9.12
N ILE A 348 3.07 -4.95 8.06
CA ILE A 348 1.81 -4.31 7.65
C ILE A 348 0.75 -4.47 8.75
N LEU A 349 0.65 -5.67 9.35
CA LEU A 349 -0.27 -5.92 10.47
C LEU A 349 0.07 -5.05 11.67
N PHE A 350 1.35 -4.99 12.06
CA PHE A 350 1.83 -4.11 13.12
C PHE A 350 1.56 -2.63 12.83
N GLU A 351 1.75 -2.20 11.59
CA GLU A 351 1.49 -0.83 11.16
C GLU A 351 0.01 -0.46 11.25
N LYS A 352 -0.88 -1.30 10.71
CA LYS A 352 -2.34 -1.12 10.81
C LYS A 352 -2.74 -1.03 12.28
N TRP A 353 -2.23 -1.96 13.08
CA TRP A 353 -2.47 -2.03 14.51
C TRP A 353 -2.05 -0.74 15.26
N ILE A 354 -0.79 -0.30 15.12
CA ILE A 354 -0.30 0.90 15.79
C ILE A 354 -1.07 2.15 15.35
N ARG A 355 -1.39 2.26 14.06
CA ARG A 355 -2.18 3.38 13.54
C ARG A 355 -3.55 3.43 14.19
N ASP A 356 -4.24 2.31 14.29
CA ASP A 356 -5.57 2.26 14.91
C ASP A 356 -5.49 2.57 16.41
N PHE A 357 -4.48 2.05 17.10
CA PHE A 357 -4.26 2.38 18.49
C PHE A 357 -3.94 3.86 18.72
N SER A 358 -3.18 4.47 17.81
CA SER A 358 -2.82 5.90 17.86
C SER A 358 -4.03 6.83 17.76
N LYS A 359 -5.13 6.37 17.12
CA LYS A 359 -6.42 7.09 17.05
C LYS A 359 -7.18 7.08 18.38
N SER A 360 -6.79 6.22 19.34
CA SER A 360 -7.47 6.16 20.63
C SER A 360 -7.32 7.49 21.38
N LYS A 361 -8.45 8.00 21.92
CA LYS A 361 -8.53 9.28 22.67
C LYS A 361 -7.59 9.36 23.87
N TYR A 362 -7.06 8.22 24.29
CA TYR A 362 -6.29 8.08 25.51
C TYR A 362 -4.79 8.34 25.34
N ILE A 363 -4.16 8.18 24.17
CA ILE A 363 -2.67 8.16 24.15
C ILE A 363 -2.06 9.33 23.38
N LEU A 364 -2.58 9.66 22.20
CA LEU A 364 -2.05 10.79 21.43
C LEU A 364 -2.72 12.15 21.73
N GLY A 365 -3.85 12.17 22.45
CA GLY A 365 -4.60 13.39 22.75
C GLY A 365 -5.57 13.77 21.64
N SER A 366 -6.53 14.67 21.93
CA SER A 366 -7.62 15.03 21.01
C SER A 366 -7.16 15.74 19.73
N GLU A 367 -5.93 16.25 19.68
CA GLU A 367 -5.41 17.04 18.56
C GLU A 367 -4.86 16.18 17.40
N SER A 368 -4.64 14.87 17.58
CA SER A 368 -4.08 13.99 16.54
C SER A 368 -5.12 13.33 15.64
N LYS A 369 -6.41 13.65 15.78
CA LYS A 369 -7.51 12.91 15.12
C LYS A 369 -7.54 13.02 13.59
N ASN A 370 -6.86 13.99 12.97
CA ASN A 370 -7.11 14.36 11.58
C ASN A 370 -5.91 14.22 10.62
N ARG A 371 -4.84 13.47 10.94
CA ARG A 371 -3.79 13.19 9.95
C ARG A 371 -3.33 11.73 10.00
N PRO A 372 -3.21 11.03 8.86
CA PRO A 372 -2.50 9.76 8.79
C PRO A 372 -1.01 10.03 9.03
N SER A 373 -0.59 10.02 10.29
CA SER A 373 0.82 10.15 10.67
C SER A 373 1.57 8.90 10.21
N ALA A 374 2.69 9.07 9.51
CA ALA A 374 3.56 7.94 9.17
C ALA A 374 3.89 7.12 10.44
N ILE A 375 3.95 5.78 10.35
CA ILE A 375 4.22 4.91 11.51
C ILE A 375 5.44 5.35 12.32
N PHE A 376 6.47 5.87 11.63
CA PHE A 376 7.66 6.41 12.25
C PHE A 376 7.38 7.58 13.21
N LEU A 377 6.44 8.47 12.84
CA LEU A 377 6.04 9.59 13.70
C LEU A 377 5.31 9.07 14.94
N ILE A 378 4.43 8.08 14.79
CA ILE A 378 3.72 7.47 15.91
C ILE A 378 4.72 6.87 16.90
N MET A 379 5.69 6.11 16.40
CA MET A 379 6.73 5.49 17.23
C MET A 379 7.63 6.53 17.92
N ARG A 380 7.95 7.63 17.22
CA ARG A 380 8.68 8.75 17.80
C ARG A 380 7.89 9.42 18.93
N ASP A 381 6.59 9.62 18.75
CA ASP A 381 5.74 10.22 19.77
C ASP A 381 5.60 9.31 21.00
N LEU A 382 5.50 7.99 20.80
CA LEU A 382 5.52 7.01 21.90
C LEU A 382 6.84 7.06 22.67
N HIS A 383 7.98 7.24 21.98
CA HIS A 383 9.28 7.40 22.61
C HIS A 383 9.40 8.72 23.39
N GLN A 384 8.96 9.83 22.79
CA GLN A 384 8.97 11.15 23.44
C GLN A 384 8.08 11.20 24.69
N LYS A 385 6.99 10.42 24.71
CA LYS A 385 6.09 10.28 25.85
C LYS A 385 6.55 9.22 26.86
N GLU A 386 7.76 8.69 26.70
CA GLU A 386 8.35 7.66 27.57
C GLU A 386 7.52 6.37 27.68
N VAL A 387 6.62 6.10 26.71
CA VAL A 387 5.85 4.85 26.64
C VAL A 387 6.77 3.70 26.26
N ILE A 388 7.68 3.95 25.34
CA ILE A 388 8.67 2.96 24.86
C ILE A 388 10.09 3.45 25.14
N SER A 389 11.00 2.52 25.42
CA SER A 389 12.39 2.84 25.72
C SER A 389 13.18 3.22 24.46
N SER A 390 14.32 3.90 24.64
CA SER A 390 15.25 4.20 23.54
C SER A 390 15.74 2.94 22.82
N LYS A 391 15.87 1.81 23.53
CA LYS A 391 16.20 0.52 22.94
C LYS A 391 15.11 0.06 21.96
N LEU A 392 13.85 0.04 22.41
CA LEU A 392 12.71 -0.36 21.56
C LEU A 392 12.56 0.57 20.35
N PHE A 393 12.78 1.88 20.52
CA PHE A 393 12.74 2.82 19.41
C PHE A 393 13.88 2.59 18.40
N SER A 394 15.07 2.19 18.87
CA SER A 394 16.18 1.78 18.00
C SER A 394 15.88 0.48 17.26
N ASP A 395 15.29 -0.51 17.94
CA ASP A 395 14.88 -1.78 17.31
C ASP A 395 13.84 -1.51 16.21
N PHE A 396 12.86 -0.63 16.46
CA PHE A 396 11.90 -0.17 15.47
C PHE A 396 12.56 0.42 14.22
N LYS A 397 13.55 1.31 14.37
CA LYS A 397 14.29 1.88 13.23
C LYS A 397 14.88 0.78 12.36
N ARG A 398 15.53 -0.21 13.00
CA ARG A 398 16.12 -1.36 12.30
C ARG A 398 15.08 -2.13 11.49
N PHE A 399 13.90 -2.40 12.05
CA PHE A 399 12.82 -3.09 11.33
C PHE A 399 12.24 -2.24 10.19
N ASN A 400 12.08 -0.94 10.39
CA ASN A 400 11.59 -0.02 9.38
C ASN A 400 12.58 0.11 8.20
N ASP A 401 13.88 0.15 8.49
CA ASP A 401 14.94 0.17 7.47
C ASP A 401 14.94 -1.12 6.66
N LEU A 402 14.86 -2.29 7.33
CA LEU A 402 14.72 -3.57 6.66
C LEU A 402 13.45 -3.61 5.77
N ARG A 403 12.31 -3.15 6.28
CA ARG A 403 11.07 -3.06 5.49
C ARG A 403 11.27 -2.23 4.23
N ASN A 404 11.94 -1.08 4.33
CA ASN A 404 12.20 -0.23 3.17
C ASN A 404 13.14 -0.90 2.17
N GLN A 405 14.20 -1.55 2.65
CA GLN A 405 15.11 -2.31 1.78
C GLN A 405 14.37 -3.42 1.01
N ILE A 406 13.52 -4.19 1.69
CA ILE A 406 12.72 -5.25 1.06
C ILE A 406 11.71 -4.65 0.06
N ALA A 407 11.02 -3.58 0.44
CA ALA A 407 10.04 -2.90 -0.41
C ALA A 407 10.66 -2.30 -1.68
N HIS A 408 11.94 -1.89 -1.62
CA HIS A 408 12.69 -1.34 -2.75
C HIS A 408 13.46 -2.41 -3.56
N GLY A 409 13.20 -3.69 -3.34
CA GLY A 409 13.71 -4.76 -4.21
C GLY A 409 15.17 -5.12 -3.98
N MET A 410 15.60 -5.23 -2.71
CA MET A 410 16.93 -5.71 -2.35
C MET A 410 17.25 -7.07 -2.99
N ASN A 411 18.44 -7.22 -3.57
CA ASN A 411 18.90 -8.48 -4.15
C ASN A 411 19.04 -9.56 -3.07
N VAL A 412 18.33 -10.67 -3.23
CA VAL A 412 18.24 -11.73 -2.24
C VAL A 412 19.38 -12.74 -2.41
N THR A 413 20.25 -12.83 -1.41
CA THR A 413 21.20 -13.95 -1.22
C THR A 413 20.65 -14.95 -0.20
N ASP A 414 21.15 -16.18 -0.20
CA ASP A 414 20.70 -17.22 0.76
C ASP A 414 21.04 -16.89 2.23
N ASP A 415 22.13 -16.17 2.48
CA ASP A 415 22.49 -15.67 3.81
C ASP A 415 21.48 -14.64 4.32
N LEU A 416 20.99 -13.77 3.42
CA LEU A 416 19.99 -12.75 3.74
C LEU A 416 18.62 -13.37 4.08
N ASN A 417 18.26 -14.52 3.48
CA ASN A 417 17.04 -15.26 3.84
C ASN A 417 17.05 -15.69 5.31
N ASN A 418 18.16 -16.26 5.80
CA ASN A 418 18.26 -16.70 7.20
C ASN A 418 18.25 -15.51 8.16
N GLU A 419 18.95 -14.43 7.80
CA GLU A 419 18.94 -13.19 8.57
C GLU A 419 17.52 -12.61 8.70
N VAL A 420 16.75 -12.53 7.60
CA VAL A 420 15.38 -12.02 7.65
C VAL A 420 14.46 -12.90 8.48
N ARG A 421 14.65 -14.22 8.48
CA ARG A 421 13.90 -15.13 9.36
C ARG A 421 14.15 -14.83 10.84
N ASP A 422 15.41 -14.67 11.23
CA ASP A 422 15.78 -14.32 12.60
C ASP A 422 15.25 -12.94 12.99
N VAL A 423 15.35 -11.97 12.07
CA VAL A 423 14.80 -10.62 12.28
C VAL A 423 13.28 -10.66 12.42
N THR A 424 12.58 -11.55 11.72
CA THR A 424 11.12 -11.66 11.83
C THR A 424 10.69 -12.21 13.19
N ASN A 425 11.39 -13.20 13.73
CA ASN A 425 11.14 -13.70 15.08
C ASN A 425 11.40 -12.61 16.14
N GLN A 426 12.46 -11.81 15.94
CA GLN A 426 12.73 -10.65 16.78
C GLN A 426 11.63 -9.58 16.63
N PHE A 427 11.08 -9.41 15.43
CA PHE A 427 10.00 -8.47 15.16
C PHE A 427 8.70 -8.87 15.86
N ILE A 428 8.32 -10.15 15.86
CA ILE A 428 7.15 -10.66 16.60
C ILE A 428 7.30 -10.40 18.11
N SER A 429 8.50 -10.66 18.64
CA SER A 429 8.81 -10.36 20.05
C SER A 429 8.70 -8.86 20.32
N PHE A 430 9.21 -8.03 19.41
CA PHE A 430 9.11 -6.58 19.47
C PHE A 430 7.66 -6.08 19.46
N GLN A 431 6.81 -6.59 18.56
CA GLN A 431 5.37 -6.26 18.54
C GLN A 431 4.72 -6.50 19.91
N THR A 432 5.06 -7.62 20.56
CA THR A 432 4.57 -7.98 21.89
C THR A 432 4.98 -6.96 22.95
N PHE A 433 6.25 -6.55 22.97
CA PHE A 433 6.73 -5.56 23.93
C PHE A 433 6.07 -4.20 23.73
N ILE A 434 5.88 -3.79 22.47
CA ILE A 434 5.21 -2.53 22.16
C ILE A 434 3.76 -2.57 22.64
N PHE A 435 3.05 -3.67 22.40
CA PHE A 435 1.69 -3.90 22.90
C PHE A 435 1.61 -3.77 24.42
N GLU A 436 2.47 -4.50 25.14
CA GLU A 436 2.49 -4.49 26.60
C GLU A 436 2.72 -3.08 27.15
N LYS A 437 3.71 -2.35 26.61
CA LYS A 437 4.02 -0.99 27.04
C LYS A 437 2.89 -0.02 26.78
N MET A 438 2.21 -0.16 25.65
CA MET A 438 1.07 0.66 25.28
C MET A 438 -0.13 0.40 26.21
N MET A 439 -0.39 -0.86 26.57
CA MET A 439 -1.45 -1.22 27.52
C MET A 439 -1.16 -0.75 28.95
N ILE A 440 0.08 -0.89 29.41
CA ILE A 440 0.52 -0.38 30.70
C ILE A 440 0.37 1.15 30.76
N SER A 441 0.77 1.86 29.71
CA SER A 441 0.60 3.31 29.63
C SER A 441 -0.88 3.73 29.66
N LEU A 442 -1.75 2.96 29.00
CA LEU A 442 -3.20 3.17 29.05
C LEU A 442 -3.74 3.02 30.48
N LEU A 443 -3.34 1.95 31.18
CA LEU A 443 -3.70 1.72 32.59
C LEU A 443 -3.29 2.91 33.47
N TYR A 444 -2.03 3.36 33.38
CA TYR A 444 -1.54 4.50 34.17
C TYR A 444 -2.39 5.76 33.97
N LYS A 445 -2.81 6.02 32.73
CA LYS A 445 -3.56 7.23 32.40
C LYS A 445 -5.02 7.18 32.80
N ILE A 446 -5.64 6.00 32.75
CA ILE A 446 -6.99 5.78 33.31
C ILE A 446 -6.92 5.97 34.83
N ASN A 447 -5.88 5.42 35.47
CA ASN A 447 -5.67 5.52 36.91
C ASN A 447 -5.49 6.96 37.39
N SER A 448 -4.64 7.74 36.71
CA SER A 448 -4.37 9.14 37.10
C SER A 448 -5.59 10.06 37.03
N LYS A 449 -6.68 9.65 36.35
CA LYS A 449 -7.93 10.41 36.26
C LYS A 449 -8.96 10.02 37.32
N ASN A 450 -8.85 8.83 37.91
CA ASN A 450 -9.82 8.30 38.89
C ASN A 450 -9.19 8.27 40.28
N SER A 451 -9.57 9.22 41.15
CA SER A 451 -9.08 9.36 42.53
C SER A 451 -9.37 8.18 43.47
N GLN A 452 -10.16 7.19 43.03
CA GLN A 452 -10.44 5.95 43.80
C GLN A 452 -9.31 4.92 43.72
N TYR A 453 -8.32 5.08 42.84
CA TYR A 453 -7.34 4.03 42.53
C TYR A 453 -5.88 4.44 42.83
N ASP A 454 -5.68 5.15 43.93
CA ASP A 454 -4.43 5.87 44.25
C ASP A 454 -3.20 4.99 44.55
N ARG A 455 -3.24 3.67 44.39
CA ARG A 455 -2.07 2.80 44.65
C ARG A 455 -1.94 1.67 43.64
N MET A 456 -1.05 1.85 42.67
CA MET A 456 -0.49 0.71 41.94
C MET A 456 0.47 -0.04 42.86
N LYS A 457 0.28 -1.36 42.99
CA LYS A 457 1.23 -2.24 43.68
C LYS A 457 1.94 -3.08 42.63
N ASP A 458 3.25 -3.24 42.78
CA ASP A 458 4.02 -4.16 41.95
C ASP A 458 4.03 -5.54 42.61
N PHE A 459 3.12 -6.42 42.15
CA PHE A 459 3.07 -7.80 42.62
C PHE A 459 3.99 -8.65 41.75
N LYS A 460 5.24 -8.86 42.19
CA LYS A 460 6.23 -9.72 41.49
C LYS A 460 6.41 -9.37 40.00
N GLY A 461 6.33 -8.09 39.61
CA GLY A 461 6.53 -7.63 38.24
C GLY A 461 5.25 -7.46 37.41
N TYR A 462 4.07 -7.52 38.04
CA TYR A 462 2.78 -7.36 37.38
C TYR A 462 2.08 -6.06 37.78
N PRO A 463 1.50 -5.31 36.81
CA PRO A 463 0.70 -4.13 37.12
C PRO A 463 -0.60 -4.54 37.83
N ALA A 464 -0.80 -4.06 39.05
CA ALA A 464 -2.03 -4.26 39.80
C ALA A 464 -2.70 -2.93 40.15
N ILE A 465 -4.02 -2.86 39.94
CA ILE A 465 -4.87 -1.77 40.41
C ILE A 465 -5.74 -2.35 41.53
N SER A 466 -5.58 -1.81 42.74
CA SER A 466 -6.19 -2.36 43.96
C SER A 466 -5.76 -3.82 44.21
N ASP A 467 -6.67 -4.78 44.05
CA ASP A 467 -6.48 -6.23 44.21
C ASP A 467 -6.71 -7.00 42.90
N ILE A 468 -6.73 -6.27 41.77
CA ILE A 468 -6.85 -6.82 40.42
C ILE A 468 -5.51 -6.74 39.69
N LEU A 469 -5.01 -7.89 39.28
CA LEU A 469 -3.75 -8.05 38.55
C LEU A 469 -4.01 -8.06 37.05
N PHE A 470 -3.22 -7.31 36.28
CA PHE A 470 -3.32 -7.29 34.82
C PHE A 470 -2.11 -7.99 34.20
N GLU A 471 -2.36 -8.87 33.24
CA GLU A 471 -1.31 -9.47 32.42
C GLU A 471 -1.65 -9.33 30.93
N PHE A 472 -0.66 -8.88 30.15
CA PHE A 472 -0.77 -8.66 28.71
C PHE A 472 0.18 -9.64 28.02
N ARG A 473 -0.35 -10.52 27.17
CA ARG A 473 0.48 -11.52 26.45
C ARG A 473 0.12 -11.60 24.98
N LEU A 474 1.14 -11.78 24.15
CA LEU A 474 0.99 -12.38 22.83
C LEU A 474 1.12 -13.89 23.00
N VAL A 475 0.10 -14.66 22.61
CA VAL A 475 0.16 -16.14 22.69
C VAL A 475 0.16 -16.69 21.28
N ASN A 476 1.22 -17.42 20.95
CA ASN A 476 1.22 -18.32 19.80
C ASN A 476 0.60 -19.66 20.23
N SER A 477 -0.27 -20.23 19.41
CA SER A 477 -1.17 -21.38 19.65
C SER A 477 -0.65 -22.48 20.61
N ASN A 478 0.63 -22.85 20.48
CA ASN A 478 1.25 -23.98 21.19
C ASN A 478 1.58 -23.77 22.69
N GLN A 479 1.44 -22.57 23.27
CA GLN A 479 1.88 -22.31 24.67
C GLN A 479 0.75 -22.07 25.68
N SER A 480 -0.51 -22.05 25.24
CA SER A 480 -1.68 -21.65 26.03
C SER A 480 -1.87 -22.45 27.34
N LYS A 481 -1.73 -23.77 27.32
CA LYS A 481 -1.98 -24.62 28.51
C LYS A 481 -0.99 -24.35 29.67
N LYS A 482 0.30 -24.24 29.35
CA LYS A 482 1.36 -24.00 30.37
C LYS A 482 1.22 -22.62 31.02
N LEU A 483 0.74 -21.63 30.26
CA LEU A 483 0.43 -20.29 30.77
C LEU A 483 -0.72 -20.32 31.77
N LEU A 484 -1.83 -20.99 31.43
CA LEU A 484 -2.99 -21.10 32.29
C LEU A 484 -2.66 -21.75 33.65
N ASP A 485 -1.85 -22.82 33.63
CA ASP A 485 -1.38 -23.48 34.86
C ASP A 485 -0.48 -22.57 35.71
N THR A 486 0.29 -21.69 35.06
CA THR A 486 1.12 -20.69 35.76
C THR A 486 0.26 -19.64 36.46
N TYR A 487 -0.78 -19.14 35.79
CA TYR A 487 -1.70 -18.15 36.37
C TYR A 487 -2.50 -18.71 37.54
N SER A 488 -2.99 -19.95 37.42
CA SER A 488 -3.64 -20.66 38.52
C SER A 488 -2.74 -20.75 39.75
N ARG A 489 -1.45 -21.06 39.54
CA ARG A 489 -0.47 -21.11 40.64
C ARG A 489 -0.25 -19.74 41.27
N ILE A 490 -0.12 -18.67 40.48
CA ILE A 490 0.03 -17.29 41.00
C ILE A 490 -1.18 -16.90 41.85
N LEU A 491 -2.39 -17.19 41.38
CA LEU A 491 -3.63 -16.92 42.12
C LEU A 491 -3.74 -17.74 43.42
N HIS A 492 -3.19 -18.96 43.43
CA HIS A 492 -3.16 -19.82 44.63
C HIS A 492 -2.12 -19.37 45.66
N GLU A 493 -0.96 -18.88 45.21
CA GLU A 493 0.14 -18.45 46.07
C GLU A 493 -0.08 -17.05 46.69
N ASN A 494 -1.04 -16.27 46.17
CA ASN A 494 -1.27 -14.90 46.61
C ASN A 494 -2.77 -14.68 46.92
N GLU A 495 -3.18 -15.00 48.15
CA GLU A 495 -4.58 -14.91 48.59
C GLU A 495 -5.15 -13.48 48.53
N GLU A 496 -4.29 -12.46 48.58
CA GLU A 496 -4.66 -11.04 48.48
C GLU A 496 -5.18 -10.63 47.09
N ILE A 497 -4.93 -11.43 46.05
CA ILE A 497 -5.43 -11.15 44.70
C ILE A 497 -6.89 -11.58 44.61
N LYS A 498 -7.78 -10.61 44.34
CA LYS A 498 -9.20 -10.89 44.09
C LYS A 498 -9.45 -11.36 42.67
N GLU A 499 -8.75 -10.78 41.70
CA GLU A 499 -8.96 -11.06 40.29
C GLU A 499 -7.66 -10.90 39.49
N MET A 500 -7.47 -11.72 38.47
CA MET A 500 -6.43 -11.58 37.47
C MET A 500 -7.10 -11.46 36.10
N ARG A 501 -6.88 -10.34 35.43
CA ARG A 501 -7.36 -10.06 34.07
C ARG A 501 -6.22 -10.27 33.08
N VAL A 502 -6.36 -11.25 32.20
CA VAL A 502 -5.38 -11.58 31.16
C VAL A 502 -5.93 -11.17 29.81
N LEU A 503 -5.24 -10.25 29.13
CA LEU A 503 -5.53 -9.90 27.75
C LEU A 503 -4.54 -10.63 26.84
N ILE A 504 -5.08 -11.53 26.01
CA ILE A 504 -4.31 -12.29 25.04
C ILE A 504 -4.49 -11.65 23.66
N PHE A 505 -3.43 -11.08 23.10
CA PHE A 505 -3.40 -10.65 21.72
C PHE A 505 -2.93 -11.80 20.83
N SER A 506 -3.78 -12.18 19.86
CA SER A 506 -3.48 -13.25 18.91
C SER A 506 -3.71 -12.73 17.49
N PRO A 507 -2.66 -12.26 16.79
CA PRO A 507 -2.79 -11.67 15.45
C PRO A 507 -3.26 -12.70 14.41
N THR A 508 -2.93 -13.98 14.63
CA THR A 508 -3.56 -15.12 13.95
C THR A 508 -4.66 -15.69 14.84
N PHE A 509 -5.87 -15.91 14.31
CA PHE A 509 -6.97 -16.49 15.09
C PHE A 509 -6.52 -17.79 15.77
N LEU A 510 -6.69 -17.88 17.09
CA LEU A 510 -6.65 -19.15 17.78
C LEU A 510 -7.69 -20.07 17.14
N SER A 511 -7.34 -21.34 16.92
CA SER A 511 -8.32 -22.29 16.40
C SER A 511 -9.53 -22.33 17.33
N LYS A 512 -10.73 -22.58 16.80
CA LYS A 512 -11.97 -22.71 17.61
C LYS A 512 -11.75 -23.64 18.82
N SER A 513 -10.96 -24.71 18.63
CA SER A 513 -10.58 -25.65 19.69
C SER A 513 -9.73 -25.04 20.82
N GLU A 514 -8.91 -24.05 20.53
CA GLU A 514 -8.03 -23.36 21.48
C GLU A 514 -8.75 -22.25 22.22
N SER A 515 -9.56 -21.46 21.51
CA SER A 515 -10.47 -20.49 22.11
C SER A 515 -11.44 -21.19 23.07
N GLU A 516 -12.00 -22.34 22.67
CA GLU A 516 -12.83 -23.15 23.56
C GLU A 516 -12.05 -23.70 24.77
N LYS A 517 -10.78 -24.09 24.62
CA LYS A 517 -9.94 -24.56 25.74
C LYS A 517 -9.62 -23.46 26.74
N ILE A 518 -9.33 -22.26 26.25
CA ILE A 518 -9.07 -21.08 27.08
C ILE A 518 -10.36 -20.67 27.80
N ASN A 519 -11.49 -20.65 27.10
CA ASN A 519 -12.80 -20.30 27.66
C ASN A 519 -13.33 -21.36 28.63
N LYS A 520 -12.93 -22.64 28.50
CA LYS A 520 -13.28 -23.73 29.43
C LYS A 520 -12.38 -23.79 30.67
N TYR A 521 -11.35 -22.95 30.77
CA TYR A 521 -10.45 -22.93 31.92
C TYR A 521 -11.11 -22.22 33.11
N ASN A 522 -11.77 -22.99 33.96
CA ASN A 522 -12.55 -22.48 35.09
C ASN A 522 -11.68 -22.15 36.30
N ASN A 523 -11.31 -20.89 36.46
CA ASN A 523 -10.88 -20.31 37.73
C ASN A 523 -11.69 -19.03 37.98
N PRO A 524 -12.48 -18.94 39.07
CA PRO A 524 -13.38 -17.81 39.31
C PRO A 524 -12.64 -16.47 39.52
N LYS A 525 -11.35 -16.51 39.84
CA LYS A 525 -10.50 -15.32 39.97
C LYS A 525 -9.76 -14.95 38.68
N LEU A 526 -9.89 -15.72 37.59
CA LEU A 526 -9.16 -15.50 36.33
C LEU A 526 -10.14 -15.09 35.22
N LYS A 527 -10.01 -13.87 34.71
CA LYS A 527 -10.74 -13.41 33.52
C LYS A 527 -9.79 -13.31 32.34
N ILE A 528 -10.09 -14.02 31.26
CA ILE A 528 -9.27 -14.00 30.06
C ILE A 528 -10.08 -13.38 28.92
N LYS A 529 -9.55 -12.32 28.31
CA LYS A 529 -10.11 -11.75 27.08
C LYS A 529 -9.10 -12.01 25.96
N VAL A 530 -9.51 -12.78 24.97
CA VAL A 530 -8.73 -13.00 23.75
C VAL A 530 -9.19 -11.98 22.73
N ILE A 531 -8.24 -11.26 22.14
CA ILE A 531 -8.52 -10.24 21.13
C ILE A 531 -7.69 -10.48 19.88
N SER A 532 -8.37 -10.43 18.74
CA SER A 532 -7.76 -10.48 17.41
C SER A 532 -7.49 -9.08 16.84
N SER A 533 -8.20 -8.07 17.35
CA SER A 533 -8.03 -6.66 16.96
C SER A 533 -8.20 -5.73 18.15
N LEU A 534 -7.22 -4.85 18.33
CA LEU A 534 -7.26 -3.78 19.32
C LEU A 534 -8.24 -2.65 18.92
N ALA A 535 -8.59 -2.47 17.64
CA ALA A 535 -9.48 -1.38 17.22
C ALA A 535 -10.92 -1.56 17.71
N ASN A 536 -11.38 -2.81 17.83
CA ASN A 536 -12.77 -3.15 18.18
C ASN A 536 -12.92 -3.59 19.64
N THR A 537 -11.83 -3.58 20.40
CA THR A 537 -11.88 -3.97 21.81
C THR A 537 -12.32 -2.77 22.64
N ASP A 538 -13.48 -2.87 23.28
CA ASP A 538 -13.82 -1.94 24.35
C ASP A 538 -12.90 -2.21 25.55
N TYR A 539 -11.85 -1.40 25.63
CA TYR A 539 -10.92 -1.42 26.76
C TYR A 539 -11.54 -0.84 28.01
N GLU A 540 -12.53 0.04 27.89
CA GLU A 540 -13.18 0.59 29.06
C GLU A 540 -13.83 -0.54 29.81
N GLU A 541 -14.52 -1.47 29.16
CA GLU A 541 -15.05 -2.70 29.78
C GLU A 541 -13.96 -3.58 30.41
N PHE A 542 -12.85 -3.83 29.70
CA PHE A 542 -11.78 -4.70 30.23
C PHE A 542 -10.98 -4.04 31.37
N LEU A 543 -10.95 -2.71 31.42
CA LEU A 543 -10.19 -1.91 32.39
C LEU A 543 -11.06 -1.28 33.48
N THR A 544 -12.40 -1.29 33.34
CA THR A 544 -13.33 -0.89 34.40
C THR A 544 -13.35 -1.97 35.47
N VAL A 545 -12.86 -1.59 36.64
CA VAL A 545 -12.87 -2.40 37.86
C VAL A 545 -14.19 -2.21 38.58
#